data_AF-A0A3A5WQU7-F1
#
_entry.id   AF-A0A3A5WQU7-F1
#
_cell.length_a   1.000
_cell.length_b   1.000
_cell.length_c   1.000
_cell.angle_alpha   90.00
_cell.angle_beta   90.00
_cell.angle_gamma   90.00
#
_symmetry.space_group_name_H-M   'P 1'
#
loop_
_entity.id
_entity.type
_entity.pdbx_description
1 polymer ?
#
loop_
_entity_poly.entity_id
_entity_poly.type
_entity_poly.pdbx_seq_one_letter_code
_entity_poly.pdbx_strand_id
1 'polypeptide(L)'
;MYYDVKIRPDNMMGPWETAPPQVEEEEIDIFAELGAMRPVEAQPVAAQQSVPTLNTSDPLAVFMEDDDAPSMLAGESTFSLNEQASETMDLATMQEVAAQPEPSSSTPVSHEVVTELLEILVKKELHSRVERGDDWLSDLPAEAIAKIETAKVIKDQQAYHLSLIIDMVGTGEVRPFATVLSTTEGTLPVAPPPQIPQSWHPLYNALRELLLNAMNSLTAIKVVAN
;
A
#
# COMPACT_ATOMS: atom_id res chain seq x y z
N MET A 1 46.50 24.42 -54.63
CA MET A 1 46.21 23.06 -55.09
C MET A 1 45.12 22.50 -54.19
N TYR A 2 44.07 21.91 -54.75
CA TYR A 2 43.09 21.14 -53.99
C TYR A 2 43.69 19.78 -53.63
N TYR A 3 43.45 19.32 -52.40
CA TYR A 3 43.36 17.89 -52.12
C TYR A 3 42.05 17.64 -51.37
N ASP A 4 41.14 17.01 -52.10
CA ASP A 4 39.89 16.43 -51.63
C ASP A 4 40.17 14.99 -51.09
N VAL A 5 39.11 14.30 -50.67
CA VAL A 5 39.00 12.83 -50.55
C VAL A 5 39.15 12.21 -49.15
N LYS A 6 37.95 11.86 -48.64
CA LYS A 6 37.57 10.75 -47.73
C LYS A 6 37.58 11.00 -46.22
N ILE A 7 36.42 11.45 -45.75
CA ILE A 7 35.84 10.99 -44.48
C ILE A 7 35.71 9.45 -44.55
N ARG A 8 36.28 8.75 -43.56
CA ARG A 8 35.77 7.45 -43.13
C ARG A 8 35.17 7.65 -41.73
N PRO A 9 33.90 7.33 -41.48
CA PRO A 9 33.49 6.99 -40.14
C PRO A 9 34.11 5.62 -39.85
N ASP A 10 35.22 5.60 -39.10
CA ASP A 10 35.70 4.36 -38.49
C ASP A 10 34.72 4.03 -37.37
N ASN A 11 33.65 3.36 -37.77
CA ASN A 11 32.57 2.99 -36.89
C ASN A 11 33.10 1.84 -36.03
N MET A 12 33.62 2.19 -34.84
CA MET A 12 34.06 1.23 -33.84
C MET A 12 32.85 0.49 -33.25
N MET A 13 32.20 -0.35 -34.06
CA MET A 13 31.23 -1.32 -33.55
C MET A 13 31.97 -2.24 -32.58
N GLY A 14 31.53 -2.25 -31.32
CA GLY A 14 31.98 -3.26 -30.38
C GLY A 14 31.43 -4.66 -30.71
N PRO A 15 31.89 -5.70 -30.01
CA PRO A 15 31.69 -7.10 -30.37
C PRO A 15 30.26 -7.65 -30.18
N TRP A 16 29.26 -6.78 -30.07
CA TRP A 16 27.86 -7.13 -29.80
C TRP A 16 26.97 -7.06 -31.05
N GLU A 17 27.46 -6.50 -32.17
CA GLU A 17 26.73 -6.41 -33.44
C GLU A 17 26.99 -7.62 -34.35
N THR A 18 27.02 -8.81 -33.75
CA THR A 18 26.79 -10.08 -34.43
C THR A 18 25.65 -10.77 -33.70
N ALA A 19 24.42 -10.44 -34.10
CA ALA A 19 23.29 -11.31 -33.75
C ALA A 19 23.63 -12.73 -34.23
N PRO A 20 23.40 -13.78 -33.42
CA PRO A 20 23.52 -15.14 -33.92
C PRO A 20 22.61 -15.29 -35.15
N PRO A 21 22.97 -16.15 -36.12
CA PRO A 21 22.06 -16.44 -37.22
C PRO A 21 20.71 -16.83 -36.61
N GLN A 22 19.62 -16.32 -37.19
CA GLN A 22 18.28 -16.69 -36.79
C GLN A 22 18.20 -18.21 -36.88
N VAL A 23 18.24 -18.87 -35.73
CA VAL A 23 17.77 -20.24 -35.63
C VAL A 23 16.30 -20.10 -35.98
N GLU A 24 15.89 -20.69 -37.10
CA GLU A 24 14.48 -20.78 -37.42
C GLU A 24 13.83 -21.47 -36.22
N GLU A 25 13.05 -20.71 -35.47
CA GLU A 25 12.23 -21.24 -34.39
C GLU A 25 11.19 -22.12 -35.08
N GLU A 26 11.54 -23.40 -35.27
CA GLU A 26 10.52 -24.44 -35.44
C GLU A 26 9.57 -24.25 -34.27
N GLU A 27 8.35 -23.77 -34.55
CA GLU A 27 7.36 -23.43 -33.54
C GLU A 27 6.96 -24.71 -32.80
N ILE A 28 7.72 -25.05 -31.75
CA ILE A 28 7.42 -26.13 -30.83
C ILE A 28 6.09 -25.77 -30.20
N ASP A 29 5.00 -26.38 -30.68
CA ASP A 29 3.66 -26.11 -30.17
C ASP A 29 3.57 -26.71 -28.76
N ILE A 30 3.91 -25.88 -27.76
CA ILE A 30 4.04 -26.22 -26.33
C ILE A 30 2.80 -26.99 -25.82
N PHE A 31 1.63 -26.73 -26.42
CA PHE A 31 0.37 -27.39 -26.13
C PHE A 31 0.36 -28.87 -26.57
N ALA A 32 0.96 -29.20 -27.71
CA ALA A 32 1.10 -30.58 -28.19
C ALA A 32 2.08 -31.39 -27.33
N GLU A 33 3.19 -30.79 -26.90
CA GLU A 33 4.19 -31.43 -26.02
C GLU A 33 3.64 -31.69 -24.61
N LEU A 34 2.78 -30.81 -24.10
CA LEU A 34 2.05 -31.01 -22.83
C LEU A 34 0.78 -31.88 -22.97
N GLY A 35 0.43 -32.34 -24.17
CA GLY A 35 -0.79 -33.12 -24.43
C GLY A 35 -2.09 -32.35 -24.16
N ALA A 36 -2.04 -31.01 -24.13
CA ALA A 36 -3.14 -30.13 -23.77
C ALA A 36 -3.82 -29.57 -25.03
N MET A 37 -5.14 -29.70 -25.14
CA MET A 37 -5.87 -29.07 -26.25
C MET A 37 -5.98 -27.57 -26.03
N ARG A 38 -5.55 -26.76 -27.01
CA ARG A 38 -5.76 -25.30 -26.98
C ARG A 38 -7.26 -24.99 -26.85
N PRO A 39 -7.69 -24.08 -25.96
CA PRO A 39 -9.04 -23.55 -25.98
C PRO A 39 -9.26 -22.80 -27.30
N VAL A 40 -10.30 -23.15 -28.05
CA VAL A 40 -10.66 -22.45 -29.29
C VAL A 40 -11.18 -21.05 -28.98
N GLU A 41 -10.61 -20.02 -29.62
CA GLU A 41 -11.06 -18.64 -29.48
C GLU A 41 -12.48 -18.47 -30.06
N ALA A 42 -13.39 -17.92 -29.26
CA ALA A 42 -14.80 -17.82 -29.62
C ALA A 42 -15.09 -16.61 -30.53
N GLN A 43 -15.49 -16.88 -31.78
CA GLN A 43 -16.14 -15.90 -32.65
C GLN A 43 -17.59 -15.63 -32.20
N PRO A 44 -18.11 -14.39 -32.32
CA PRO A 44 -19.45 -14.06 -31.82
C PRO A 44 -20.56 -14.29 -32.86
N VAL A 45 -21.43 -15.28 -32.66
CA VAL A 45 -22.70 -15.42 -33.41
C VAL A 45 -23.86 -16.00 -32.60
N ALA A 46 -24.96 -15.22 -32.59
CA ALA A 46 -26.37 -15.62 -32.48
C ALA A 46 -26.90 -16.35 -31.21
N ALA A 47 -28.21 -16.19 -30.99
CA ALA A 47 -28.93 -16.59 -29.76
C ALA A 47 -29.77 -17.86 -29.93
N GLN A 48 -29.93 -18.63 -28.84
CA GLN A 48 -31.11 -19.41 -28.39
C GLN A 48 -30.71 -20.15 -27.07
N GLN A 49 -31.35 -19.92 -25.92
CA GLN A 49 -32.56 -20.61 -25.41
C GLN A 49 -32.47 -22.15 -25.45
N SER A 50 -32.84 -22.95 -24.42
CA SER A 50 -33.31 -22.72 -23.04
C SER A 50 -33.63 -24.08 -22.37
N VAL A 51 -33.47 -24.27 -21.04
CA VAL A 51 -34.19 -25.31 -20.24
C VAL A 51 -34.27 -24.94 -18.73
N PRO A 52 -35.26 -25.42 -17.94
CA PRO A 52 -35.80 -24.65 -16.80
C PRO A 52 -35.98 -25.36 -15.43
N THR A 53 -36.25 -24.56 -14.38
CA THR A 53 -36.90 -24.90 -13.06
C THR A 53 -36.17 -25.89 -12.13
N LEU A 54 -35.96 -25.61 -10.83
CA LEU A 54 -36.99 -25.40 -9.79
C LEU A 54 -36.39 -24.77 -8.50
N ASN A 55 -37.28 -24.42 -7.56
CA ASN A 55 -37.05 -24.01 -6.16
C ASN A 55 -36.46 -22.61 -5.91
N THR A 56 -37.38 -21.64 -5.98
CA THR A 56 -37.42 -20.53 -5.00
C THR A 56 -37.30 -21.07 -3.59
N SER A 57 -36.18 -20.81 -2.93
CA SER A 57 -36.01 -20.98 -1.49
C SER A 57 -35.06 -19.86 -1.06
N ASP A 58 -35.66 -18.72 -0.71
CA ASP A 58 -34.92 -17.61 -0.12
C ASP A 58 -34.59 -17.99 1.33
N PRO A 59 -33.31 -18.22 1.68
CA PRO A 59 -32.93 -18.65 3.02
C PRO A 59 -33.14 -17.55 4.07
N LEU A 60 -33.37 -16.29 3.66
CA LEU A 60 -33.63 -15.17 4.56
C LEU A 60 -35.08 -15.13 5.05
N ALA A 61 -36.03 -15.66 4.27
CA ALA A 61 -37.46 -15.65 4.63
C ALA A 61 -37.76 -16.44 5.92
N VAL A 62 -37.04 -17.55 6.16
CA VAL A 62 -37.16 -18.37 7.38
C VAL A 62 -36.78 -17.62 8.65
N PHE A 63 -35.94 -16.58 8.55
CA PHE A 63 -35.51 -15.78 9.71
C PHE A 63 -36.45 -14.60 10.02
N MET A 64 -37.49 -14.36 9.21
CA MET A 64 -38.40 -13.22 9.38
C MET A 64 -39.87 -13.64 9.62
N GLU A 65 -40.16 -14.94 9.76
CA GLU A 65 -41.53 -15.48 9.91
C GLU A 65 -41.88 -15.88 11.37
N ASP A 66 -40.99 -15.67 12.35
CA ASP A 66 -41.25 -15.98 13.77
C ASP A 66 -40.82 -14.84 14.72
N ASP A 67 -41.59 -13.75 14.73
CA ASP A 67 -41.86 -12.93 15.94
C ASP A 67 -43.16 -12.12 15.74
N ASP A 68 -44.30 -12.80 15.74
CA ASP A 68 -45.62 -12.15 15.84
C ASP A 68 -46.00 -12.03 17.33
N ALA A 69 -46.17 -10.80 17.81
CA ALA A 69 -46.14 -10.43 19.23
C ALA A 69 -47.37 -10.93 20.04
N PRO A 70 -47.38 -10.85 21.40
CA PRO A 70 -47.87 -9.60 22.01
C PRO A 70 -47.40 -9.24 23.45
N SER A 71 -47.51 -7.94 23.78
CA SER A 71 -47.83 -7.30 25.08
C SER A 71 -47.50 -7.99 26.42
N MET A 72 -46.79 -7.30 27.31
CA MET A 72 -47.24 -6.89 28.68
C MET A 72 -46.36 -5.72 29.19
N LEU A 73 -46.87 -4.51 29.51
CA LEU A 73 -47.68 -4.06 30.66
C LEU A 73 -46.90 -3.88 31.99
N ALA A 74 -46.96 -2.64 32.52
CA ALA A 74 -46.51 -2.21 33.86
C ALA A 74 -44.99 -2.36 34.14
N GLY A 75 -44.36 -1.59 35.03
CA GLY A 75 -44.84 -0.59 36.00
C GLY A 75 -43.80 -0.46 37.13
N GLU A 76 -44.00 0.48 38.05
CA GLU A 76 -43.15 0.76 39.23
C GLU A 76 -41.77 1.37 38.90
N SER A 77 -41.33 2.57 39.32
CA SER A 77 -41.65 3.54 40.39
C SER A 77 -40.51 3.65 41.42
N THR A 78 -40.03 4.90 41.57
CA THR A 78 -39.43 5.49 42.79
C THR A 78 -38.19 4.86 43.43
N PHE A 79 -37.05 5.54 43.31
CA PHE A 79 -36.33 6.00 44.51
C PHE A 79 -35.66 7.37 44.27
N SER A 80 -35.72 8.25 45.27
CA SER A 80 -35.42 9.69 45.17
C SER A 80 -34.06 10.08 45.78
N LEU A 81 -33.70 11.35 45.53
CA LEU A 81 -32.68 12.22 46.17
C LEU A 81 -31.26 12.14 45.57
N ASN A 82 -30.52 13.26 45.41
CA ASN A 82 -30.85 14.69 45.54
C ASN A 82 -29.78 15.59 44.88
N GLU A 83 -30.19 16.66 44.16
CA GLU A 83 -29.59 18.01 44.30
C GLU A 83 -30.50 19.10 43.67
N GLN A 84 -30.66 20.24 44.33
CA GLN A 84 -31.45 21.37 43.84
C GLN A 84 -30.58 22.42 43.15
N ALA A 85 -30.89 22.73 41.89
CA ALA A 85 -30.56 24.03 41.28
C ALA A 85 -31.73 24.44 40.38
N SER A 86 -32.37 25.56 40.72
CA SER A 86 -33.57 26.06 40.07
C SER A 86 -33.22 27.14 39.06
N GLU A 87 -33.55 26.97 37.79
CA GLU A 87 -33.95 28.10 36.94
C GLU A 87 -34.87 27.63 35.81
N THR A 88 -36.00 28.34 35.66
CA THR A 88 -37.10 28.00 34.76
C THR A 88 -37.04 28.84 33.49
N MET A 89 -36.94 28.22 32.31
CA MET A 89 -37.33 28.89 31.06
C MET A 89 -37.82 27.92 29.98
N ASP A 90 -39.15 27.97 29.82
CA ASP A 90 -39.96 27.82 28.61
C ASP A 90 -39.86 26.60 27.67
N LEU A 91 -40.87 26.50 26.81
CA LEU A 91 -41.31 25.29 26.12
C LEU A 91 -41.04 25.41 24.61
N ALA A 92 -41.09 24.26 23.92
CA ALA A 92 -41.14 24.12 22.46
C ALA A 92 -39.82 24.34 21.68
N THR A 93 -39.13 23.23 21.45
CA THR A 93 -38.85 22.79 20.07
C THR A 93 -39.08 21.28 20.00
N MET A 94 -40.25 20.88 19.48
CA MET A 94 -40.40 19.52 18.96
C MET A 94 -39.70 19.50 17.61
N GLN A 95 -38.54 18.86 17.52
CA GLN A 95 -37.97 18.51 16.23
C GLN A 95 -37.60 17.03 16.22
N GLU A 96 -38.62 16.23 15.94
CA GLU A 96 -38.47 14.87 15.44
C GLU A 96 -37.69 14.94 14.12
N VAL A 97 -36.39 14.66 14.17
CA VAL A 97 -35.62 14.27 12.99
C VAL A 97 -35.24 12.81 13.19
N ALA A 98 -36.03 11.92 12.58
CA ALA A 98 -35.60 10.57 12.34
C ALA A 98 -34.39 10.62 11.39
N ALA A 99 -33.20 10.41 11.94
CA ALA A 99 -31.96 10.18 11.20
C ALA A 99 -31.27 8.96 11.80
N GLN A 100 -30.89 8.04 10.92
CA GLN A 100 -30.35 6.70 11.21
C GLN A 100 -29.33 6.66 12.36
N PRO A 101 -29.27 5.54 13.12
CA PRO A 101 -27.99 5.08 13.64
C PRO A 101 -27.12 4.68 12.44
N GLU A 102 -26.38 5.63 11.87
CA GLU A 102 -25.31 5.36 10.90
C GLU A 102 -24.25 4.47 11.59
N PRO A 103 -24.01 3.22 11.15
CA PRO A 103 -22.92 2.41 11.66
C PRO A 103 -21.62 2.86 10.99
N SER A 104 -21.20 4.10 11.22
CA SER A 104 -19.88 4.63 10.80
C SER A 104 -18.76 4.05 11.66
N SER A 105 -18.75 2.73 11.86
CA SER A 105 -17.67 2.00 12.52
C SER A 105 -16.55 1.71 11.51
N SER A 106 -15.95 2.78 10.97
CA SER A 106 -14.58 2.70 10.47
C SER A 106 -13.68 2.41 11.66
N THR A 107 -13.43 1.13 11.90
CA THR A 107 -12.64 0.68 13.06
C THR A 107 -11.27 1.35 13.01
N PRO A 108 -10.83 2.02 14.10
CA PRO A 108 -9.57 2.74 14.09
C PRO A 108 -8.43 1.75 13.96
N VAL A 109 -7.81 1.71 12.79
CA VAL A 109 -6.68 0.81 12.48
C VAL A 109 -5.58 1.03 13.52
N SER A 110 -5.18 -0.04 14.21
CA SER A 110 -4.18 0.06 15.28
C SER A 110 -2.85 0.57 14.72
N HIS A 111 -2.13 1.36 15.52
CA HIS A 111 -0.83 1.89 15.14
C HIS A 111 0.16 0.77 14.76
N GLU A 112 0.15 -0.33 15.50
CA GLU A 112 0.97 -1.53 15.28
C GLU A 112 0.85 -2.04 13.84
N VAL A 113 -0.39 -2.30 13.39
CA VAL A 113 -0.68 -2.74 12.01
C VAL A 113 -0.24 -1.70 10.98
N VAL A 114 -0.38 -0.40 11.27
CA VAL A 114 0.12 0.66 10.38
C VAL A 114 1.66 0.61 10.27
N THR A 115 2.39 0.40 11.37
CA THR A 115 3.86 0.26 11.33
C THR A 115 4.30 -1.02 10.62
N GLU A 116 3.65 -2.15 10.84
CA GLU A 116 3.95 -3.41 10.13
C GLU A 116 3.71 -3.28 8.62
N LEU A 117 2.59 -2.65 8.21
CA LEU A 117 2.31 -2.37 6.80
C LEU A 117 3.35 -1.43 6.19
N LEU A 118 3.81 -0.41 6.93
CA LEU A 118 4.89 0.46 6.48
C LEU A 118 6.21 -0.29 6.35
N GLU A 119 6.55 -1.20 7.26
CA GLU A 119 7.74 -2.06 7.14
C GLU A 119 7.68 -2.94 5.88
N ILE A 120 6.53 -3.55 5.59
CA ILE A 120 6.33 -4.37 4.38
C ILE A 120 6.48 -3.50 3.11
N LEU A 121 5.86 -2.31 3.08
CA LEU A 121 5.95 -1.38 1.95
C LEU A 121 7.40 -0.89 1.72
N VAL A 122 8.11 -0.56 2.81
CA VAL A 122 9.54 -0.19 2.82
C VAL A 122 10.40 -1.32 2.25
N LYS A 123 10.22 -2.56 2.72
CA LYS A 123 10.96 -3.73 2.24
C LYS A 123 10.69 -4.00 0.75
N LYS A 124 9.43 -3.89 0.32
CA LYS A 124 9.03 -4.05 -1.09
C LYS A 124 9.70 -3.00 -1.99
N GLU A 125 9.74 -1.75 -1.55
CA GLU A 125 10.43 -0.65 -2.27
C GLU A 125 11.95 -0.88 -2.34
N LEU A 126 12.58 -1.33 -1.25
CA LEU A 126 14.00 -1.68 -1.22
C LEU A 126 14.34 -2.85 -2.17
N HIS A 127 13.57 -3.94 -2.16
CA HIS A 127 13.75 -5.05 -3.09
C HIS A 127 13.55 -4.60 -4.55
N SER A 128 12.53 -3.79 -4.83
CA SER A 128 12.29 -3.25 -6.18
C SER A 128 13.39 -2.29 -6.67
N ARG A 129 14.14 -1.65 -5.77
CA ARG A 129 15.36 -0.90 -6.14
C ARG A 129 16.48 -1.84 -6.58
N VAL A 130 16.74 -2.90 -5.82
CA VAL A 130 17.75 -3.91 -6.16
C VAL A 130 17.42 -4.58 -7.50
N GLU A 131 16.16 -4.96 -7.74
CA GLU A 131 15.70 -5.54 -9.01
C GLU A 131 15.91 -4.61 -10.22
N ARG A 132 15.78 -3.29 -10.02
CA ARG A 132 16.03 -2.27 -11.06
C ARG A 132 17.51 -1.89 -11.22
N GLY A 133 18.41 -2.40 -10.37
CA GLY A 133 19.81 -1.97 -10.32
C GLY A 133 20.01 -0.53 -9.82
N ASP A 134 19.09 -0.03 -9.00
CA ASP A 134 19.11 1.32 -8.41
C ASP A 134 20.08 1.34 -7.21
N ASP A 135 21.32 1.79 -7.45
CA ASP A 135 22.33 1.96 -6.40
C ASP A 135 22.11 3.25 -5.59
N TRP A 136 21.03 3.25 -4.81
CA TRP A 136 20.67 4.32 -3.89
C TRP A 136 21.67 4.54 -2.73
N LEU A 137 22.78 3.78 -2.70
CA LEU A 137 23.85 3.86 -1.72
C LEU A 137 25.16 4.43 -2.31
N SER A 138 25.26 4.71 -3.62
CA SER A 138 26.49 5.21 -4.27
C SER A 138 27.08 6.47 -3.64
N ASP A 139 26.25 7.36 -3.07
CA ASP A 139 26.68 8.63 -2.46
C ASP A 139 27.38 8.45 -1.10
N LEU A 140 27.56 7.22 -0.62
CA LEU A 140 28.25 6.93 0.63
C LEU A 140 29.77 6.93 0.47
N PRO A 141 30.53 7.31 1.52
CA PRO A 141 32.00 7.35 1.48
C PRO A 141 32.68 5.97 1.46
N ALA A 142 31.90 4.88 1.51
CA ALA A 142 32.37 3.51 1.49
C ALA A 142 31.32 2.63 0.79
N GLU A 143 31.76 1.50 0.22
CA GLU A 143 30.86 0.47 -0.32
C GLU A 143 29.93 -0.05 0.78
N ALA A 144 28.64 -0.15 0.49
CA ALA A 144 27.60 -0.29 1.50
C ALA A 144 26.53 -1.29 1.06
N ILE A 145 26.16 -2.22 1.95
CA ILE A 145 25.16 -3.26 1.67
C ILE A 145 24.00 -3.13 2.66
N ALA A 146 22.82 -2.77 2.15
CA ALA A 146 21.60 -2.70 2.94
C ALA A 146 21.05 -4.10 3.30
N LYS A 147 20.89 -4.39 4.59
CA LYS A 147 20.24 -5.61 5.06
C LYS A 147 18.73 -5.40 5.11
N ILE A 148 18.08 -5.45 3.94
CA ILE A 148 16.66 -5.10 3.71
C ILE A 148 15.72 -5.67 4.79
N GLU A 149 15.92 -6.93 5.18
CA GLU A 149 15.06 -7.59 6.17
C GLU A 149 15.11 -7.00 7.58
N THR A 150 16.10 -6.16 7.87
CA THR A 150 16.29 -5.47 9.15
C THR A 150 15.61 -4.09 9.21
N ALA A 151 14.93 -3.69 8.13
CA ALA A 151 14.09 -2.50 8.09
C ALA A 151 13.03 -2.57 9.19
N LYS A 152 12.94 -1.51 10.00
CA LYS A 152 11.99 -1.38 11.10
C LYS A 152 11.40 0.03 11.14
N VAL A 153 10.09 0.15 11.29
CA VAL A 153 9.37 1.43 11.39
C VAL A 153 8.73 1.55 12.77
N ILE A 154 9.02 2.64 13.46
CA ILE A 154 8.49 2.93 14.80
C ILE A 154 7.75 4.27 14.75
N LYS A 155 6.55 4.35 15.32
CA LYS A 155 5.84 5.61 15.52
C LYS A 155 6.16 6.19 16.90
N ASP A 156 6.50 7.46 16.96
CA ASP A 156 6.49 8.27 18.17
C ASP A 156 5.53 9.44 17.97
N GLN A 157 4.37 9.39 18.64
CA GLN A 157 3.30 10.40 18.55
C GLN A 157 2.85 10.66 17.10
N GLN A 158 3.34 11.73 16.46
CA GLN A 158 3.08 12.08 15.06
C GLN A 158 4.26 11.79 14.12
N ALA A 159 5.42 11.44 14.66
CA ALA A 159 6.60 11.04 13.89
C ALA A 159 6.58 9.55 13.57
N TYR A 160 7.03 9.19 12.37
CA TYR A 160 7.41 7.83 12.00
C TYR A 160 8.91 7.80 11.74
N HIS A 161 9.59 6.84 12.34
CA HIS A 161 11.03 6.63 12.24
C HIS A 161 11.31 5.31 11.51
N LEU A 162 11.95 5.38 10.35
CA LEU A 162 12.50 4.21 9.66
C LEU A 162 13.95 4.01 10.12
N SER A 163 14.32 2.78 10.49
CA SER A 163 15.71 2.36 10.69
C SER A 163 16.03 1.11 9.89
N LEU A 164 17.29 0.95 9.48
CA LEU A 164 17.77 -0.15 8.64
C LEU A 164 19.22 -0.45 9.03
N ILE A 165 19.66 -1.72 9.06
CA ILE A 165 21.09 -2.05 9.18
C ILE A 165 21.73 -1.95 7.78
N ILE A 166 22.85 -1.25 7.71
CA ILE A 166 23.72 -1.18 6.53
C ILE A 166 25.11 -1.64 6.94
N ASP A 167 25.64 -2.63 6.23
CA ASP A 167 27.02 -3.08 6.35
C ASP A 167 27.91 -2.14 5.55
N MET A 168 28.78 -1.38 6.21
CA MET A 168 29.75 -0.51 5.55
C MET A 168 31.06 -1.29 5.43
N VAL A 169 31.37 -1.74 4.22
CA VAL A 169 32.47 -2.69 3.94
C VAL A 169 33.78 -2.17 4.52
N GLY A 170 34.35 -2.90 5.49
CA GLY A 170 35.60 -2.55 6.17
C GLY A 170 35.49 -1.55 7.32
N THR A 171 34.33 -0.96 7.60
CA THR A 171 34.10 -0.08 8.76
C THR A 171 33.04 -0.58 9.75
N GLY A 172 32.23 -1.57 9.34
CA GLY A 172 31.29 -2.29 10.19
C GLY A 172 29.82 -1.93 9.95
N GLU A 173 28.93 -2.50 10.74
CA GLU A 173 27.49 -2.24 10.62
C GLU A 173 27.10 -0.90 11.25
N VAL A 174 26.26 -0.15 10.55
CA VAL A 174 25.59 1.04 11.07
C VAL A 174 24.07 0.88 10.99
N ARG A 175 23.35 1.51 11.93
CA ARG A 175 21.88 1.61 11.90
C ARG A 175 21.46 3.08 11.75
N PRO A 176 21.51 3.65 10.53
CA PRO A 176 20.89 4.94 10.26
C PRO A 176 19.39 4.93 10.59
N PHE A 177 18.84 6.12 10.81
CA PHE A 177 17.41 6.34 10.89
C PHE A 177 17.01 7.61 10.13
N ALA A 178 15.76 7.64 9.65
CA ALA A 178 15.14 8.81 9.04
C ALA A 178 13.74 9.04 9.63
N THR A 179 13.25 10.27 9.57
CA THR A 179 11.99 10.68 10.20
C THR A 179 11.06 11.37 9.20
N VAL A 180 9.77 11.06 9.26
CA VAL A 180 8.69 11.84 8.64
C VAL A 180 7.61 12.16 9.68
N LEU A 181 6.86 13.24 9.49
CA LEU A 181 5.72 13.62 10.35
C LEU A 181 4.41 13.32 9.63
N SER A 182 3.43 12.78 10.34
CA SER A 182 2.05 12.60 9.88
C SER A 182 1.19 13.71 10.49
N THR A 183 0.78 14.65 9.64
CA THR A 183 -0.15 15.73 9.98
C THR A 183 -1.55 15.41 9.45
N THR A 184 -2.52 16.26 9.74
CA THR A 184 -3.89 16.15 9.19
C THR A 184 -3.95 16.38 7.68
N GLU A 185 -2.97 17.09 7.12
CA GLU A 185 -2.91 17.42 5.68
C GLU A 185 -2.04 16.46 4.87
N GLY A 186 -1.34 15.51 5.52
CA GLY A 186 -0.53 14.49 4.86
C GLY A 186 0.77 14.17 5.60
N THR A 187 1.74 13.64 4.85
CA THR A 187 3.06 13.27 5.39
C THR A 187 4.09 14.33 5.01
N LEU A 188 4.83 14.85 5.99
CA LEU A 188 5.86 15.86 5.80
C LEU A 188 7.27 15.28 6.03
N PRO A 189 8.24 15.55 5.14
CA PRO A 189 9.63 15.17 5.34
C PRO A 189 10.28 15.99 6.47
N VAL A 190 11.07 15.35 7.33
CA VAL A 190 11.92 16.05 8.33
C VAL A 190 13.32 16.26 7.76
N ALA A 191 13.96 17.39 8.10
CA ALA A 191 15.35 17.65 7.72
C ALA A 191 16.35 16.77 8.52
N PRO A 192 17.56 16.49 7.99
CA PRO A 192 18.59 15.80 8.76
C PRO A 192 18.86 16.51 10.10
N PRO A 193 18.83 15.80 11.24
CA PRO A 193 19.17 16.39 12.53
C PRO A 193 20.59 16.99 12.54
N PRO A 194 20.82 18.15 13.17
CA PRO A 194 22.10 18.88 13.10
C PRO A 194 23.31 18.13 13.68
N GLN A 195 23.07 17.11 14.50
CA GLN A 195 24.10 16.20 15.01
C GLN A 195 24.62 15.19 13.98
N ILE A 196 24.00 15.05 12.81
CA ILE A 196 24.42 14.11 11.76
C ILE A 196 25.41 14.80 10.80
N PRO A 197 26.63 14.26 10.59
CA PRO A 197 27.61 14.85 9.68
C PRO A 197 27.11 14.88 8.24
N GLN A 198 27.52 15.88 7.47
CA GLN A 198 26.99 16.14 6.12
C GLN A 198 27.23 14.99 5.12
N SER A 199 28.26 14.17 5.32
CA SER A 199 28.50 12.94 4.54
C SER A 199 27.40 11.89 4.67
N TRP A 200 26.55 11.98 5.70
CA TRP A 200 25.44 11.05 5.96
C TRP A 200 24.08 11.62 5.54
N HIS A 201 24.03 12.87 5.06
CA HIS A 201 22.79 13.50 4.59
C HIS A 201 22.19 12.79 3.36
N PRO A 202 22.96 12.28 2.36
CA PRO A 202 22.39 11.50 1.26
C PRO A 202 21.61 10.29 1.76
N LEU A 203 22.19 9.51 2.67
CA LEU A 203 21.56 8.32 3.25
C LEU A 203 20.31 8.66 4.08
N TYR A 204 20.39 9.71 4.92
CA TYR A 204 19.22 10.18 5.68
C TYR A 204 18.08 10.58 4.72
N ASN A 205 18.40 11.33 3.67
CA ASN A 205 17.42 11.76 2.67
C ASN A 205 16.83 10.54 1.93
N ALA A 206 17.65 9.59 1.48
CA ALA A 206 17.16 8.41 0.76
C ALA A 206 16.22 7.55 1.63
N LEU A 207 16.55 7.31 2.90
CA LEU A 207 15.65 6.63 3.85
C LEU A 207 14.38 7.43 4.13
N ARG A 208 14.46 8.78 4.19
CA ARG A 208 13.29 9.65 4.36
C ARG A 208 12.35 9.58 3.18
N GLU A 209 12.87 9.72 1.95
CA GLU A 209 12.06 9.62 0.72
C GLU A 209 11.42 8.24 0.60
N LEU A 210 12.13 7.18 1.02
CA LEU A 210 11.61 5.82 1.02
C LEU A 210 10.46 5.63 2.03
N LEU A 211 10.57 6.20 3.24
CA LEU A 211 9.48 6.22 4.22
C LEU A 211 8.30 7.10 3.76
N LEU A 212 8.58 8.23 3.10
CA LEU A 212 7.57 9.11 2.52
C LEU A 212 6.79 8.39 1.40
N ASN A 213 7.48 7.65 0.52
CA ASN A 213 6.86 6.83 -0.52
C ASN A 213 5.98 5.70 0.08
N ALA A 214 6.44 5.05 1.15
CA ALA A 214 5.65 4.05 1.88
C ALA A 214 4.38 4.66 2.51
N MET A 215 4.48 5.85 3.12
CA MET A 215 3.32 6.58 3.68
C MET A 215 2.31 7.01 2.60
N ASN A 216 2.78 7.47 1.45
CA ASN A 216 1.93 7.81 0.31
C ASN A 216 1.23 6.55 -0.25
N SER A 217 1.96 5.44 -0.37
CA SER A 217 1.43 4.14 -0.79
C SER A 217 0.36 3.61 0.18
N LEU A 218 0.61 3.70 1.49
CA LEU A 218 -0.36 3.34 2.54
C LEU A 218 -1.64 4.18 2.43
N THR A 219 -1.51 5.47 2.11
CA THR A 219 -2.66 6.36 1.92
C THR A 219 -3.46 5.98 0.69
N ALA A 220 -2.81 5.63 -0.43
CA ALA A 220 -3.49 5.14 -1.63
C ALA A 220 -4.29 3.85 -1.37
N ILE A 221 -3.74 2.91 -0.59
CA ILE A 221 -4.43 1.67 -0.21
C ILE A 221 -5.68 1.97 0.62
N LYS A 222 -5.62 2.91 1.56
CA LYS A 222 -6.78 3.34 2.36
C LYS A 222 -7.89 3.98 1.52
N VAL A 223 -7.52 4.71 0.45
CA VAL A 223 -8.48 5.34 -0.47
C VAL A 223 -9.18 4.31 -1.36
N VAL A 224 -8.51 3.21 -1.73
CA VAL A 224 -9.10 2.14 -2.56
C VAL A 224 -9.98 1.17 -1.75
N ALA A 225 -9.80 1.12 -0.42
CA ALA A 225 -10.57 0.25 0.47
C ALA A 225 -11.88 0.86 0.99
N ASN A 226 -12.31 2.02 0.47
CA ASN A 226 -13.38 2.86 1.00
C ASN A 226 -14.29 3.43 -0.10
#